data_AF-A0A2R6CS78-F1
#
_entry.id   AF-A0A2R6CS78-F1
#
_cell.length_a   1.000
_cell.length_b   1.000
_cell.length_c   1.000
_cell.angle_alpha   90.00
_cell.angle_beta   90.00
_cell.angle_gamma   90.00
#
_symmetry.space_group_name_H-M   'P 1'
#
loop_
_entity.id
_entity.type
_entity.pdbx_description
1 polymer ?
#
loop_
_entity_poly.entity_id
_entity_poly.type
_entity_poly.pdbx_seq_one_letter_code
_entity_poly.pdbx_strand_id
1 'polypeptide(L)'
;MTVFAIAGGKGGCGKTTTTLGLAGALAREGENPLVVDADPDMPDVHHRVSVARTPGIDALASGRPLSDVVQSSTDLPGVGILTAGRRGHLDAALRAVEQWEGPVLVDCAAGTSPDAVRPFRHADCSVVVSTDSPDCLADAETTRGVARRFGAPPAGVVLRERDTRGTGTEPPHWQVLARSPTVDRPLSDPRLREALTAVANTVRASKRSKPTPD
;
A
#
# COMPACT_ATOMS: atom_id res chain seq x y z
N MET A 1 -11.71 2.33 11.72
CA MET A 1 -10.55 2.50 10.82
C MET A 1 -10.16 1.14 10.22
N THR A 2 -9.42 1.08 9.11
CA THR A 2 -8.78 -0.16 8.62
C THR A 2 -7.41 0.16 8.05
N VAL A 3 -6.39 -0.62 8.42
CA VAL A 3 -5.01 -0.45 7.99
C VAL A 3 -4.61 -1.57 7.04
N PHE A 4 -4.17 -1.21 5.84
CA PHE A 4 -3.70 -2.12 4.79
C PHE A 4 -2.20 -1.97 4.60
N ALA A 5 -1.45 -3.04 4.80
CA ALA A 5 -0.04 -3.08 4.40
C ALA A 5 0.07 -3.44 2.91
N ILE A 6 0.66 -2.56 2.11
CA ILE A 6 0.94 -2.82 0.70
C ILE A 6 2.38 -3.29 0.58
N ALA A 7 2.56 -4.59 0.37
CA ALA A 7 3.87 -5.24 0.45
C ALA A 7 4.19 -6.03 -0.81
N GLY A 8 5.45 -6.40 -0.97
CA GLY A 8 5.90 -7.13 -2.16
C GLY A 8 7.37 -7.51 -2.05
N GLY A 9 7.71 -8.65 -2.65
CA GLY A 9 9.01 -9.27 -2.48
C GLY A 9 10.17 -8.53 -3.16
N LYS A 10 9.91 -7.86 -4.28
CA LYS A 10 10.93 -7.16 -5.07
C LYS A 10 10.73 -5.64 -5.08
N GLY A 11 11.85 -4.92 -5.22
CA GLY A 11 11.83 -3.51 -5.64
C GLY A 11 11.26 -3.38 -7.05
N GLY A 12 10.47 -2.34 -7.31
CA GLY A 12 9.91 -2.10 -8.65
C GLY A 12 8.71 -2.98 -9.06
N CYS A 13 8.18 -3.86 -8.20
CA CYS A 13 6.98 -4.65 -8.54
C CYS A 13 5.68 -3.82 -8.63
N GLY A 14 5.70 -2.56 -8.18
CA GLY A 14 4.56 -1.64 -8.28
C GLY A 14 3.83 -1.33 -6.96
N LYS A 15 4.46 -1.57 -5.80
CA LYS A 15 3.87 -1.29 -4.46
C LYS A 15 3.36 0.14 -4.33
N THR A 16 4.23 1.14 -4.43
CA THR A 16 3.89 2.57 -4.30
C THR A 16 2.79 2.98 -5.28
N THR A 17 2.86 2.51 -6.53
CA THR A 17 1.82 2.75 -7.53
C THR A 17 0.48 2.14 -7.13
N THR A 18 0.49 0.91 -6.64
CA THR A 18 -0.71 0.21 -6.14
C THR A 18 -1.28 0.92 -4.92
N THR A 19 -0.41 1.32 -3.97
CA THR A 19 -0.79 2.07 -2.77
C THR A 19 -1.53 3.36 -3.13
N LEU A 20 -0.93 4.18 -3.99
CA LEU A 20 -1.49 5.47 -4.40
C LEU A 20 -2.75 5.31 -5.25
N GLY A 21 -2.77 4.38 -6.20
CA GLY A 21 -3.94 4.18 -7.05
C GLY A 21 -5.12 3.56 -6.28
N LEU A 22 -4.86 2.67 -5.32
CA LEU A 22 -5.87 2.13 -4.40
C LEU A 22 -6.43 3.24 -3.50
N ALA A 23 -5.57 4.08 -2.93
CA ALA A 23 -6.00 5.25 -2.16
C ALA A 23 -6.87 6.19 -3.02
N GLY A 24 -6.44 6.52 -4.23
CA GLY A 24 -7.23 7.34 -5.15
C GLY A 24 -8.57 6.70 -5.53
N ALA A 25 -8.66 5.37 -5.63
CA ALA A 25 -9.93 4.68 -5.86
C ALA A 25 -10.85 4.83 -4.64
N LEU A 26 -10.34 4.63 -3.42
CA LEU A 26 -11.09 4.82 -2.19
C LEU A 26 -11.61 6.25 -2.04
N ALA A 27 -10.80 7.26 -2.34
CA ALA A 27 -11.19 8.66 -2.28
C ALA A 27 -12.35 8.99 -3.25
N ARG A 28 -12.34 8.43 -4.47
CA ARG A 28 -13.41 8.62 -5.45
C ARG A 28 -14.73 7.97 -5.02
N GLU A 29 -14.66 6.94 -4.18
CA GLU A 29 -15.82 6.28 -3.56
C GLU A 29 -16.28 6.99 -2.27
N GLY A 30 -15.76 8.18 -1.98
CA GLY A 30 -16.16 9.01 -0.84
C GLY A 30 -15.49 8.64 0.49
N GLU A 31 -14.49 7.77 0.49
CA GLU A 31 -13.67 7.51 1.69
C GLU A 31 -12.63 8.62 1.88
N ASN A 32 -12.04 8.69 3.08
CA ASN A 32 -10.95 9.61 3.41
C ASN A 32 -9.63 8.84 3.62
N PRO A 33 -8.97 8.34 2.56
CA PRO A 33 -7.79 7.50 2.68
C PRO A 33 -6.53 8.29 3.09
N LEU A 34 -5.69 7.66 3.91
CA LEU A 34 -4.34 8.14 4.24
C LEU A 34 -3.30 7.15 3.69
N VAL A 35 -2.32 7.66 2.96
CA VAL A 35 -1.13 6.90 2.54
C VAL A 35 0.03 7.22 3.48
N VAL A 36 0.67 6.18 4.00
CA VAL A 36 1.88 6.28 4.83
C VAL A 36 3.05 5.65 4.08
N ASP A 37 4.08 6.43 3.79
CA ASP A 37 5.32 5.94 3.19
C ASP A 37 6.20 5.31 4.29
N ALA A 38 6.25 3.98 4.31
CA ALA A 38 6.99 3.19 5.28
C ALA A 38 8.27 2.58 4.69
N ASP A 39 8.80 3.15 3.60
CA ASP A 39 10.13 2.83 3.06
C ASP A 39 11.13 3.96 3.40
N PRO A 40 11.81 3.88 4.57
CA PRO A 40 12.77 4.90 4.99
C PRO A 40 14.04 4.91 4.14
N ASP A 41 14.32 3.84 3.39
CA ASP A 41 15.53 3.71 2.57
C ASP A 41 15.33 4.26 1.17
N MET A 42 14.18 3.98 0.58
CA MET A 42 13.85 4.36 -0.78
C MET A 42 12.45 5.02 -0.84
N PRO A 43 12.27 6.17 -0.18
CA PRO A 43 10.96 6.83 -0.14
C PRO A 43 10.59 7.35 -1.52
N ASP A 44 9.44 6.91 -2.02
CA ASP A 44 8.98 7.21 -3.39
C ASP A 44 7.63 7.94 -3.40
N VAL A 45 6.81 7.82 -2.35
CA VAL A 45 5.44 8.38 -2.33
C VAL A 45 5.44 9.87 -2.64
N HIS A 46 6.28 10.64 -1.96
CA HIS A 46 6.34 12.09 -2.10
C HIS A 46 6.66 12.55 -3.54
N HIS A 47 7.57 11.85 -4.21
CA HIS A 47 7.91 12.12 -5.62
C HIS A 47 6.78 11.76 -6.57
N ARG A 48 6.03 10.68 -6.29
CA ARG A 48 4.94 10.19 -7.16
C ARG A 48 3.70 11.07 -7.17
N VAL A 49 3.49 11.86 -6.13
CA VAL A 49 2.32 12.75 -5.99
C VAL A 49 2.71 14.21 -5.76
N SER A 50 3.96 14.58 -6.10
CA SER A 50 4.44 15.96 -6.10
C SER A 50 4.24 16.72 -4.78
N VAL A 51 4.44 16.05 -3.64
CA VAL A 51 4.41 16.67 -2.31
C VAL A 51 5.82 16.83 -1.75
N ALA A 52 6.00 17.75 -0.79
CA ALA A 52 7.28 17.95 -0.16
C ALA A 52 7.67 16.72 0.68
N ARG A 53 8.97 16.41 0.77
CA ARG A 53 9.45 15.31 1.62
C ARG A 53 9.18 15.54 3.11
N THR A 54 9.13 16.81 3.53
CA THR A 54 8.78 17.22 4.89
C THR A 54 7.69 18.29 4.83
N PRO A 55 6.79 18.35 5.84
CA PRO A 55 6.75 17.50 7.03
C PRO A 55 6.29 16.06 6.72
N GLY A 56 6.70 15.12 7.57
CA GLY A 56 6.42 13.69 7.41
C GLY A 56 6.52 12.95 8.75
N ILE A 57 6.78 11.65 8.73
CA ILE A 57 6.93 10.80 9.93
C ILE A 57 7.84 11.44 11.00
N ASP A 58 8.94 12.08 10.60
CA ASP A 58 9.86 12.73 11.54
C ASP A 58 9.23 13.91 12.30
N ALA A 59 8.37 14.68 11.64
CA ALA A 59 7.66 15.81 12.24
C ALA A 59 6.58 15.34 13.23
N LEU A 60 5.91 14.23 12.90
CA LEU A 60 4.97 13.57 13.80
C LEU A 60 5.68 13.04 15.04
N ALA A 61 6.84 12.40 14.86
CA ALA A 61 7.69 11.93 15.96
C ALA A 61 8.24 13.05 16.84
N SER A 62 8.38 14.28 16.33
CA SER A 62 8.73 15.46 17.12
C SER A 62 7.53 16.09 17.86
N GLY A 63 6.37 15.43 17.88
CA GLY A 63 5.20 15.86 18.63
C GLY A 63 4.26 16.82 17.89
N ARG A 64 4.45 17.05 16.58
CA ARG A 64 3.46 17.80 15.79
C ARG A 64 2.21 16.94 15.59
N PRO A 65 1.00 17.53 15.65
CA PRO A 65 -0.23 16.78 15.47
C PRO A 65 -0.34 16.25 14.03
N LEU A 66 -0.99 15.10 13.86
CA LEU A 66 -1.13 14.43 12.57
C LEU A 66 -1.75 15.35 11.50
N SER A 67 -2.75 16.15 11.87
CA SER A 67 -3.42 17.12 11.01
C SER A 67 -2.49 18.13 10.34
N ASP A 68 -1.39 18.48 11.01
CA ASP A 68 -0.45 19.50 10.54
C ASP A 68 0.69 18.90 9.71
N VAL A 69 0.82 17.57 9.74
CA VAL A 69 1.89 16.81 9.10
C VAL A 69 1.39 16.14 7.82
N VAL A 70 0.12 15.71 7.80
CA VAL A 70 -0.50 15.12 6.61
C VAL A 70 -0.60 16.17 5.50
N GLN A 71 -0.06 15.82 4.34
CA GLN A 71 -0.05 16.67 3.16
C GLN A 71 -1.15 16.25 2.19
N SER A 72 -1.64 17.20 1.39
CA SER A 72 -2.55 16.94 0.28
C SER A 72 -1.80 17.07 -1.05
N SER A 73 -2.14 16.25 -2.03
CA SER A 73 -1.60 16.32 -3.38
C SER A 73 -2.66 16.80 -4.37
N THR A 74 -2.27 17.65 -5.32
CA THR A 74 -3.10 17.99 -6.48
C THR A 74 -3.19 16.85 -7.49
N ASP A 75 -2.19 15.98 -7.55
CA ASP A 75 -2.15 14.83 -8.45
C ASP A 75 -3.06 13.69 -7.96
N LEU A 76 -3.34 13.67 -6.66
CA LEU A 76 -4.19 12.68 -6.02
C LEU A 76 -5.18 13.34 -5.03
N PRO A 77 -6.21 14.05 -5.53
CA PRO A 77 -7.17 14.74 -4.67
C PRO A 77 -7.94 13.79 -3.74
N GLY A 78 -8.21 14.27 -2.52
CA GLY A 78 -8.97 13.49 -1.52
C GLY A 78 -8.16 12.40 -0.81
N VAL A 79 -6.84 12.35 -1.01
CA VAL A 79 -5.93 11.41 -0.33
C VAL A 79 -4.96 12.19 0.55
N GLY A 80 -4.91 11.84 1.84
CA GLY A 80 -3.89 12.32 2.77
C GLY A 80 -2.57 11.59 2.55
N ILE A 81 -1.45 12.32 2.63
CA ILE A 81 -0.10 11.76 2.43
C ILE A 81 0.77 12.03 3.67
N LEU A 82 1.26 10.96 4.29
CA LEU A 82 2.28 11.00 5.33
C LEU A 82 3.60 10.45 4.76
N THR A 83 4.55 11.34 4.51
CA THR A 83 5.83 11.01 3.88
C THR A 83 6.80 10.32 4.85
N ALA A 84 7.74 9.56 4.28
CA ALA A 84 8.67 8.76 5.06
C ALA A 84 9.57 9.62 5.96
N GLY A 85 10.09 8.99 7.01
CA GLY A 85 11.05 9.57 7.93
C GLY A 85 12.07 8.53 8.37
N ARG A 86 12.76 8.78 9.48
CA ARG A 86 13.75 7.82 10.00
C ARG A 86 13.11 6.50 10.43
N ARG A 87 13.84 5.39 10.20
CA ARG A 87 13.46 4.01 10.59
C ARG A 87 12.91 3.91 12.02
N GLY A 88 13.61 4.54 12.98
CA GLY A 88 13.24 4.50 14.41
C GLY A 88 11.92 5.19 14.76
N HIS A 89 11.37 6.01 13.86
CA HIS A 89 10.14 6.77 14.09
C HIS A 89 8.89 6.13 13.47
N LEU A 90 9.06 5.11 12.62
CA LEU A 90 7.96 4.49 11.89
C LEU A 90 6.91 3.89 12.83
N ASP A 91 7.30 3.16 13.89
CA ASP A 91 6.34 2.57 14.82
C ASP A 91 5.52 3.61 15.58
N ALA A 92 6.12 4.76 15.93
CA ALA A 92 5.41 5.84 16.58
C ALA A 92 4.40 6.49 15.63
N ALA A 93 4.80 6.69 14.36
CA ALA A 93 3.91 7.20 13.33
C ALA A 93 2.75 6.25 13.03
N LEU A 94 3.01 4.94 12.91
CA LEU A 94 1.97 3.93 12.65
C LEU A 94 0.94 3.86 13.78
N ARG A 95 1.35 4.01 15.04
CA ARG A 95 0.40 4.16 16.16
C ARG A 95 -0.39 5.47 16.10
N ALA A 96 0.25 6.57 15.73
CA ALA A 96 -0.41 7.87 15.67
C ALA A 96 -1.48 7.94 14.57
N VAL A 97 -1.27 7.25 13.43
CA VAL A 97 -2.28 7.18 12.37
C VAL A 97 -3.47 6.30 12.71
N GLU A 98 -3.44 5.56 13.83
CA GLU A 98 -4.62 4.82 14.33
C GLU A 98 -5.80 5.74 14.66
N GLN A 99 -5.52 7.03 14.89
CA GLN A 99 -6.52 8.07 15.14
C GLN A 99 -7.17 8.59 13.85
N TRP A 100 -6.73 8.14 12.67
CA TRP A 100 -7.24 8.62 11.40
C TRP A 100 -8.66 8.08 11.11
N GLU A 101 -9.57 9.00 10.78
CA GLU A 101 -10.94 8.68 10.40
C GLU A 101 -11.01 8.30 8.91
N GLY A 102 -10.55 7.08 8.58
CA GLY A 102 -10.58 6.55 7.22
C GLY A 102 -9.76 5.25 7.05
N PRO A 103 -9.63 4.74 5.81
CA PRO A 103 -8.68 3.67 5.52
C PRO A 103 -7.24 4.20 5.47
N VAL A 104 -6.30 3.46 6.06
CA VAL A 104 -4.86 3.76 6.02
C VAL A 104 -4.17 2.73 5.14
N LEU A 105 -3.35 3.19 4.21
CA LEU A 105 -2.56 2.36 3.31
C LEU A 105 -1.08 2.60 3.58
N VAL A 106 -0.37 1.56 4.00
CA VAL A 106 1.04 1.63 4.36
C VAL A 106 1.88 1.08 3.22
N ASP A 107 2.63 1.94 2.54
CA ASP A 107 3.55 1.56 1.46
C ASP A 107 4.81 0.93 2.08
N CYS A 108 4.93 -0.39 2.01
CA CYS A 108 6.00 -1.10 2.70
C CYS A 108 7.29 -1.16 1.86
N ALA A 109 8.43 -1.16 2.54
CA ALA A 109 9.71 -1.50 1.90
C ALA A 109 9.66 -2.89 1.24
N ALA A 110 10.52 -3.11 0.24
CA ALA A 110 10.58 -4.39 -0.47
C ALA A 110 11.19 -5.51 0.38
N GLY A 111 10.75 -6.74 0.11
CA GLY A 111 11.35 -7.96 0.66
C GLY A 111 10.81 -8.34 2.05
N THR A 112 11.70 -8.87 2.89
CA THR A 112 11.36 -9.41 4.22
C THR A 112 12.30 -8.92 5.31
N SER A 113 12.95 -7.78 5.08
CA SER A 113 13.78 -7.10 6.08
C SER A 113 12.92 -6.67 7.29
N PRO A 114 13.53 -6.37 8.46
CA PRO A 114 12.80 -5.83 9.61
C PRO A 114 11.89 -4.64 9.28
N ASP A 115 12.30 -3.78 8.35
CA ASP A 115 11.52 -2.62 7.95
C ASP A 115 10.39 -2.95 6.97
N ALA A 116 10.58 -3.95 6.11
CA ALA A 116 9.51 -4.45 5.25
C ALA A 116 8.39 -5.14 6.05
N VAL A 117 8.74 -5.79 7.18
CA VAL A 117 7.78 -6.55 8.00
C VAL A 117 7.15 -5.75 9.13
N ARG A 118 7.79 -4.66 9.57
CA ARG A 118 7.32 -3.82 10.69
C ARG A 118 5.89 -3.30 10.47
N PRO A 119 5.50 -2.79 9.28
CA PRO A 119 4.12 -2.39 9.01
C PRO A 119 3.06 -3.45 9.27
N PHE A 120 3.37 -4.74 9.10
CA PHE A 120 2.38 -5.81 9.29
C PHE A 120 1.84 -5.90 10.72
N ARG A 121 2.63 -5.48 11.72
CA ARG A 121 2.19 -5.51 13.12
C ARG A 121 1.09 -4.51 13.44
N HIS A 122 0.90 -3.52 12.58
CA HIS A 122 -0.09 -2.46 12.72
C HIS A 122 -1.22 -2.58 11.67
N ALA A 123 -1.16 -3.59 10.80
CA ALA A 123 -2.09 -3.75 9.68
C ALA A 123 -3.13 -4.85 9.95
N ASP A 124 -4.38 -4.60 9.56
CA ASP A 124 -5.49 -5.57 9.68
C ASP A 124 -5.38 -6.72 8.68
N CYS A 125 -4.78 -6.43 7.54
CA CYS A 125 -4.49 -7.34 6.43
C CYS A 125 -3.47 -6.69 5.49
N SER A 126 -3.01 -7.47 4.50
CA SER A 126 -2.08 -6.99 3.49
C SER A 126 -2.64 -7.15 2.07
N VAL A 127 -2.17 -6.29 1.16
CA VAL A 127 -2.28 -6.50 -0.28
C VAL A 127 -0.86 -6.75 -0.79
N VAL A 128 -0.64 -7.94 -1.37
CA VAL A 128 0.69 -8.29 -1.88
C VAL A 128 0.78 -7.93 -3.36
N VAL A 129 1.82 -7.22 -3.75
CA VAL A 129 2.07 -6.77 -5.11
C VAL A 129 3.22 -7.55 -5.69
N SER A 130 3.00 -8.14 -6.86
CA SER A 130 4.00 -8.91 -7.60
C SER A 130 3.91 -8.66 -9.09
N THR A 131 4.92 -9.09 -9.84
CA THR A 131 4.81 -9.22 -11.30
C THR A 131 4.62 -10.68 -11.68
N ASP A 132 4.24 -10.94 -12.92
CA ASP A 132 4.14 -12.27 -13.52
C ASP A 132 5.49 -13.00 -13.76
N SER A 133 6.57 -12.58 -13.08
CA SER A 133 7.88 -13.21 -13.21
C SER A 133 8.03 -14.34 -12.19
N PRO A 134 8.69 -15.47 -12.54
CA PRO A 134 8.92 -16.55 -11.60
C PRO A 134 9.57 -16.08 -10.28
N ASP A 135 10.59 -15.24 -10.36
CA ASP A 135 11.29 -14.73 -9.17
C ASP A 135 10.42 -13.80 -8.32
N CYS A 136 9.62 -12.92 -8.95
CA CYS A 136 8.70 -12.05 -8.23
C CYS A 136 7.57 -12.86 -7.57
N LEU A 137 7.09 -13.93 -8.22
CA LEU A 137 6.09 -14.82 -7.65
C LEU A 137 6.65 -15.59 -6.45
N ALA A 138 7.87 -16.14 -6.55
CA ALA A 138 8.53 -16.81 -5.42
C ALA A 138 8.72 -15.89 -4.21
N ASP A 139 9.19 -14.66 -4.45
CA ASP A 139 9.37 -13.69 -3.37
C ASP A 139 8.02 -13.23 -2.80
N ALA A 140 6.99 -13.07 -3.62
CA ALA A 140 5.65 -12.73 -3.16
C ALA A 140 5.04 -13.84 -2.30
N GLU A 141 5.26 -15.12 -2.60
CA GLU A 141 4.84 -16.22 -1.69
C GLU A 141 5.52 -16.08 -0.32
N THR A 142 6.82 -15.76 -0.32
CA THR A 142 7.56 -15.53 0.92
C THR A 142 6.97 -14.35 1.70
N THR A 143 6.73 -13.21 1.04
CA THR A 143 6.08 -12.04 1.65
C THR A 143 4.71 -12.39 2.22
N ARG A 144 3.90 -13.21 1.52
CA ARG A 144 2.59 -13.65 2.02
C ARG A 144 2.68 -14.51 3.27
N GLY A 145 3.64 -15.45 3.31
CA GLY A 145 3.90 -16.27 4.49
C GLY A 145 4.29 -15.40 5.70
N VAL A 146 5.17 -14.44 5.48
CA VAL A 146 5.60 -13.48 6.50
C VAL A 146 4.42 -12.60 6.98
N ALA A 147 3.62 -12.06 6.08
CA ALA A 147 2.48 -11.21 6.42
C ALA A 147 1.46 -11.95 7.30
N ARG A 148 1.16 -13.23 6.99
CA ARG A 148 0.32 -14.09 7.85
C ARG A 148 0.93 -14.28 9.24
N ARG A 149 2.24 -14.55 9.32
CA ARG A 149 2.94 -14.76 10.59
C ARG A 149 2.90 -13.53 11.51
N PHE A 150 2.85 -12.32 10.93
CA PHE A 150 2.78 -11.05 11.67
C PHE A 150 1.35 -10.51 11.85
N GLY A 151 0.32 -11.30 11.58
CA GLY A 151 -1.08 -10.92 11.84
C GLY A 151 -1.75 -10.07 10.76
N ALA A 152 -1.07 -9.83 9.63
CA ALA A 152 -1.63 -9.10 8.48
C ALA A 152 -1.85 -10.05 7.29
N PRO A 153 -2.80 -11.00 7.37
CA PRO A 153 -3.00 -11.98 6.30
C PRO A 153 -3.28 -11.29 4.95
N PRO A 154 -2.77 -11.82 3.82
CA PRO A 154 -3.04 -11.25 2.51
C PRO A 154 -4.53 -11.34 2.18
N ALA A 155 -5.17 -10.19 1.95
CA ALA A 155 -6.50 -10.10 1.34
C ALA A 155 -6.48 -10.57 -0.12
N GLY A 156 -5.32 -10.49 -0.77
CA GLY A 156 -5.07 -11.06 -2.08
C GLY A 156 -3.83 -10.43 -2.72
N VAL A 157 -3.68 -10.66 -4.02
CA VAL A 157 -2.51 -10.25 -4.80
C VAL A 157 -2.93 -9.30 -5.93
N VAL A 158 -2.18 -8.22 -6.10
CA VAL A 158 -2.20 -7.41 -7.33
C VAL A 158 -1.03 -7.87 -8.19
N LEU A 159 -1.34 -8.38 -9.39
CA LEU A 159 -0.34 -8.90 -10.32
C LEU A 159 -0.10 -7.88 -11.43
N ARG A 160 1.08 -7.29 -11.46
CA ARG A 160 1.50 -6.39 -12.54
C ARG A 160 2.01 -7.18 -13.73
N GLU A 161 1.33 -7.03 -14.85
CA GLU A 161 1.68 -7.66 -16.12
C GLU A 161 2.90 -6.97 -16.72
N ARG A 162 3.95 -7.74 -17.06
CA ARG A 162 5.18 -7.19 -17.67
C ARG A 162 5.09 -7.03 -19.18
N ASP A 163 4.24 -7.81 -19.84
CA ASP A 163 4.09 -7.81 -21.29
C ASP A 163 2.61 -7.88 -21.68
N THR A 164 2.20 -7.11 -22.69
CA THR A 164 0.86 -7.16 -23.28
C THR A 164 0.65 -8.39 -24.16
N ARG A 165 1.68 -9.21 -24.39
CA ARG A 165 1.69 -10.38 -25.28
C ARG A 165 1.47 -11.74 -24.59
N GLY A 166 1.18 -11.76 -23.28
CA GLY A 166 0.56 -12.94 -22.64
C GLY A 166 1.48 -14.13 -22.32
N THR A 167 2.76 -13.91 -22.02
CA THR A 167 3.71 -14.97 -21.60
C THR A 167 4.07 -14.90 -20.10
N GLY A 168 3.22 -14.27 -19.30
CA GLY A 168 3.37 -14.21 -17.84
C GLY A 168 3.24 -15.60 -17.21
N THR A 169 4.01 -15.86 -16.16
CA THR A 169 3.82 -17.06 -15.35
C THR A 169 2.53 -16.89 -14.55
N GLU A 170 1.61 -17.85 -14.65
CA GLU A 170 0.42 -17.83 -13.80
C GLU A 170 0.82 -18.01 -12.33
N PRO A 171 0.29 -17.18 -11.42
CA PRO A 171 0.51 -17.39 -10.01
C PRO A 171 -0.07 -18.75 -9.57
N PRO A 172 0.41 -19.31 -8.45
CA PRO A 172 -0.22 -20.46 -7.79
C PRO A 172 -1.70 -20.19 -7.42
N HIS A 173 -2.35 -21.04 -6.61
CA HIS A 173 -3.74 -20.89 -6.13
C HIS A 173 -3.95 -19.67 -5.22
N TRP A 174 -3.70 -18.48 -5.76
CA TRP A 174 -3.70 -17.19 -5.13
C TRP A 174 -5.00 -16.49 -5.48
N GLN A 175 -5.57 -15.78 -4.51
CA GLN A 175 -6.62 -14.81 -4.80
C GLN A 175 -5.98 -13.60 -5.48
N VAL A 176 -6.04 -13.55 -6.81
CA VAL A 176 -5.64 -12.38 -7.59
C VAL A 176 -6.79 -11.38 -7.57
N LEU A 177 -6.58 -10.23 -6.94
CA LEU A 177 -7.58 -9.17 -6.80
C LEU A 177 -7.72 -8.37 -8.11
N ALA A 178 -6.60 -8.16 -8.79
CA ALA A 178 -6.56 -7.54 -10.10
C ALA A 178 -5.26 -7.88 -10.82
N ARG A 179 -5.33 -7.90 -12.14
CA ARG A 179 -4.15 -7.79 -13.01
C ARG A 179 -4.01 -6.34 -13.44
N SER A 180 -2.85 -5.75 -13.22
CA SER A 180 -2.58 -4.34 -13.49
C SER A 180 -1.63 -4.18 -14.66
N PRO A 181 -1.96 -3.37 -15.68
CA PRO A 181 -1.10 -3.21 -16.84
C PRO A 181 0.18 -2.41 -16.52
N THR A 182 1.24 -2.67 -17.27
CA THR A 182 2.39 -1.76 -17.32
C THR A 182 2.06 -0.55 -18.19
N VAL A 183 2.15 0.65 -17.61
CA VAL A 183 1.75 1.91 -18.26
C VAL A 183 2.72 3.04 -17.88
N ASP A 184 2.86 4.03 -18.75
CA ASP A 184 3.83 5.13 -18.58
C ASP A 184 3.42 6.12 -17.48
N ARG A 185 2.12 6.41 -17.36
CA ARG A 185 1.56 7.32 -16.35
C ARG A 185 0.50 6.62 -15.50
N PRO A 186 0.93 5.81 -14.50
CA PRO A 186 0.04 4.93 -13.74
C PRO A 186 -1.17 5.60 -13.12
N LEU A 187 -1.00 6.70 -12.39
CA LEU A 187 -2.09 7.33 -11.63
C LEU A 187 -3.16 7.98 -12.53
N SER A 188 -2.83 8.24 -13.80
CA SER A 188 -3.74 8.80 -14.80
C SER A 188 -4.28 7.79 -15.82
N ASP A 189 -3.73 6.56 -15.87
CA ASP A 189 -4.18 5.56 -16.85
C ASP A 189 -5.53 4.95 -16.42
N PRO A 190 -6.57 5.03 -17.26
CA PRO A 190 -7.91 4.55 -16.91
C PRO A 190 -7.95 3.04 -16.64
N ARG A 191 -7.12 2.23 -17.30
CA ARG A 191 -7.11 0.76 -17.12
C ARG A 191 -6.54 0.39 -15.76
N LEU A 192 -5.44 1.06 -15.36
CA LEU A 192 -4.89 0.84 -14.03
C LEU A 192 -5.86 1.31 -12.94
N ARG A 193 -6.50 2.46 -13.16
CA ARG A 193 -7.51 2.99 -12.24
C ARG A 193 -8.68 2.02 -12.06
N GLU A 194 -9.22 1.46 -13.14
CA GLU A 194 -10.28 0.47 -13.10
C GLU A 194 -9.86 -0.79 -12.32
N ALA A 195 -8.68 -1.32 -12.60
CA ALA A 195 -8.12 -2.46 -11.88
C ALA A 195 -8.03 -2.20 -10.36
N LEU A 196 -7.55 -1.02 -9.95
CA LEU A 196 -7.41 -0.66 -8.55
C LEU A 196 -8.74 -0.31 -7.86
N THR A 197 -9.75 0.16 -8.61
CA THR A 197 -11.12 0.27 -8.12
C THR A 197 -11.72 -1.11 -7.79
N ALA A 198 -11.46 -2.13 -8.62
CA ALA A 198 -11.89 -3.50 -8.31
C ALA A 198 -11.22 -4.04 -7.04
N VAL A 199 -9.94 -3.74 -6.83
CA VAL A 199 -9.21 -4.06 -5.58
C VAL A 199 -9.87 -3.35 -4.40
N ALA A 200 -10.13 -2.04 -4.51
CA ALA A 200 -10.78 -1.25 -3.45
C ALA A 200 -12.11 -1.86 -3.00
N ASN A 201 -12.95 -2.24 -3.96
CA ASN A 201 -14.25 -2.84 -3.68
C ASN A 201 -14.15 -4.19 -2.97
N THR A 202 -13.20 -5.03 -3.39
CA THR A 202 -12.98 -6.35 -2.78
C THR A 202 -12.45 -6.23 -1.35
N VAL A 203 -11.50 -5.32 -1.15
CA VAL A 203 -10.89 -5.07 0.17
C VAL A 203 -11.91 -4.46 1.14
N ARG A 204 -12.78 -3.55 0.66
CA ARG A 204 -13.92 -3.02 1.44
C ARG A 204 -14.96 -4.09 1.79
N ALA A 205 -15.27 -4.99 0.86
CA ALA A 205 -16.22 -6.09 1.13
C ALA A 205 -15.70 -7.04 2.22
N SER A 206 -14.40 -7.33 2.21
CA SER A 206 -13.74 -8.20 3.21
C SER A 206 -13.75 -7.61 4.63
N LYS A 207 -13.86 -6.28 4.76
CA LYS A 207 -14.04 -5.60 6.05
C LYS A 207 -15.44 -5.83 6.65
N ARG A 208 -16.48 -5.89 5.82
CA ARG A 208 -17.87 -6.10 6.27
C ARG A 208 -18.14 -7.51 6.78
N SER A 209 -17.27 -8.47 6.46
CA SER A 209 -17.40 -9.88 6.86
C SER A 209 -16.60 -10.27 8.11
N LYS A 210 -15.77 -9.39 8.69
CA LYS A 210 -15.15 -9.66 10.00
C LYS A 210 -16.22 -9.46 11.09
N PRO A 211 -16.54 -10.47 11.93
CA PRO A 211 -17.45 -10.26 13.05
C PRO A 211 -16.82 -9.23 14.00
N THR A 212 -17.64 -8.30 14.47
CA THR A 212 -17.28 -7.38 15.54
C THR A 212 -16.84 -8.24 16.75
N PRO A 213 -15.68 -8.00 17.36
CA PRO A 213 -15.37 -8.65 18.62
C PRO A 213 -16.39 -8.15 19.65
N ASP A 214 -17.12 -9.09 20.25
CA ASP A 214 -18.04 -8.86 21.38
C ASP A 214 -17.32 -8.23 22.59
#